data_AF-A0A920UMG2-F1
#
_entry.id   AF-A0A920UMG2-F1
#
_cell.length_a   1.000
_cell.length_b   1.000
_cell.length_c   1.000
_cell.angle_alpha   90.00
_cell.angle_beta   90.00
_cell.angle_gamma   90.00
#
_symmetry.space_group_name_H-M   'P 1'
#
loop_
_entity.id
_entity.type
_entity.pdbx_description
1 polymer ?
#
loop_
_entity_poly.entity_id
_entity_poly.type
_entity_poly.pdbx_seq_one_letter_code
_entity_poly.pdbx_strand_id
1 'polypeptide(L)'
;MQGYMNAEAFRLTIETSEAHYFSRSRGILWHKGGTSGLVQKVRELMIDDDQDCVWLKVDVVGGASCHVGYRSCFYRRIPLGRKGKPIRLEFTESEKVFDPETVYGDAPNPTKL
;
A
#
# COMPACT_ATOMS: atom_id res chain seq x y z
N MET A 1 1.28 -3.11 1.52
CA MET A 1 1.65 -1.69 1.71
C MET A 1 1.77 -1.41 3.20
N GLN A 2 2.37 -0.29 3.60
CA GLN A 2 2.26 0.26 4.96
C GLN A 2 1.51 1.60 4.86
N GLY A 3 0.65 1.88 5.84
CA GLY A 3 -0.13 3.11 5.90
C GLY A 3 -0.43 3.45 7.36
N TYR A 4 -1.01 4.63 7.57
CA TYR A 4 -1.45 5.09 8.89
C TYR A 4 -2.97 5.19 8.90
N MET A 5 -3.58 4.98 10.06
CA MET A 5 -4.99 5.23 10.30
C MET A 5 -5.11 6.20 11.46
N ASN A 6 -5.99 7.21 11.32
CA ASN A 6 -6.52 7.91 12.48
C ASN A 6 -7.76 7.14 12.99
N ALA A 7 -8.37 7.60 14.08
CA ALA A 7 -9.54 6.95 14.66
C ALA A 7 -10.70 6.78 13.65
N GLU A 8 -10.92 7.78 12.80
CA GLU A 8 -11.97 7.74 11.77
C GLU A 8 -11.67 6.69 10.68
N ALA A 9 -10.45 6.65 10.16
CA ALA A 9 -10.03 5.65 9.17
C ALA A 9 -10.13 4.23 9.73
N PHE A 10 -9.77 4.04 10.99
CA PHE A 10 -9.88 2.74 11.66
C PHE A 10 -11.34 2.31 11.81
N ARG A 11 -12.20 3.22 12.30
CA ARG A 11 -13.65 2.98 12.43
C ARG A 11 -14.28 2.61 11.08
N LEU A 12 -14.01 3.39 10.03
CA LEU A 12 -14.53 3.12 8.69
C LEU A 12 -14.03 1.78 8.16
N THR A 13 -12.76 1.44 8.38
CA THR A 13 -12.22 0.15 7.96
C THR A 13 -12.97 -1.03 8.60
N ILE A 14 -13.33 -0.92 9.87
CA ILE A 14 -14.12 -1.94 10.57
C ILE A 14 -15.54 -2.01 10.00
N GLU A 15 -16.21 -0.85 9.85
CA GLU A 15 -17.61 -0.79 9.42
C GLU A 15 -17.82 -1.24 7.98
N THR A 16 -16.94 -0.84 7.06
CA THR A 16 -17.10 -1.14 5.64
C THR A 16 -16.42 -2.43 5.22
N SER A 17 -15.55 -3.00 6.07
CA SER A 17 -14.63 -4.09 5.68
C SER A 17 -13.77 -3.73 4.45
N GLU A 18 -13.46 -2.44 4.24
CA GLU A 18 -12.61 -1.94 3.17
C GLU A 18 -11.54 -1.01 3.75
N ALA A 19 -10.30 -1.11 3.26
CA ALA A 19 -9.19 -0.39 3.88
C ALA A 19 -9.27 1.13 3.68
N HIS A 20 -9.46 1.86 4.78
CA HIS A 20 -9.37 3.32 4.83
C HIS A 20 -8.08 3.72 5.54
N TYR A 21 -7.40 4.75 5.05
CA TYR A 21 -6.17 5.24 5.64
C TYR A 21 -6.20 6.75 5.82
N PHE A 22 -5.31 7.25 6.65
CA PHE A 22 -5.08 8.66 6.86
C PHE A 22 -3.70 9.05 6.30
N SER A 23 -3.70 9.99 5.36
CA SER A 23 -2.48 10.56 4.80
C SER A 23 -1.90 11.60 5.75
N ARG A 24 -0.89 11.24 6.54
CA ARG A 24 -0.26 12.19 7.47
C ARG A 24 0.32 13.43 6.78
N SER A 25 0.84 13.29 5.56
CA SER A 25 1.40 14.42 4.80
C SER A 25 0.35 15.35 4.21
N ARG A 26 -0.81 14.83 3.84
CA ARG A 26 -1.91 15.61 3.26
C ARG A 26 -2.97 16.02 4.29
N GLY A 27 -2.97 15.41 5.46
CA GLY A 27 -3.99 15.62 6.49
C GLY A 27 -5.38 15.13 6.10
N ILE A 28 -5.48 14.17 5.15
CA ILE A 28 -6.77 13.71 4.61
C ILE A 28 -6.98 12.22 4.85
N LEU A 29 -8.23 11.85 5.13
CA LEU A 29 -8.74 10.49 5.02
C LEU A 29 -8.77 10.07 3.53
N TRP A 30 -8.41 8.83 3.22
CA TRP A 30 -8.64 8.24 1.91
C TRP A 30 -9.21 6.82 2.03
N HIS A 31 -10.10 6.47 1.09
CA HIS A 31 -10.50 5.09 0.84
C HIS A 31 -9.54 4.48 -0.18
N LYS A 32 -8.79 3.43 0.19
CA LYS A 32 -7.79 2.83 -0.72
C LYS A 32 -8.51 2.20 -1.92
N GLY A 33 -8.21 2.72 -3.11
CA GLY A 33 -8.84 2.24 -4.34
C GLY A 33 -10.20 2.88 -4.65
N GLY A 34 -10.69 3.82 -3.83
CA GLY A 34 -11.96 4.51 -4.10
C GLY A 34 -12.01 5.24 -5.45
N THR A 35 -10.85 5.70 -5.95
CA THR A 35 -10.73 6.31 -7.29
C THR A 35 -10.34 5.29 -8.37
N SER A 36 -9.40 4.38 -8.08
CA SER A 36 -8.83 3.48 -9.09
C SER A 36 -9.56 2.14 -9.24
N GLY A 37 -10.53 1.84 -8.38
CA GLY A 37 -11.16 0.52 -8.28
C GLY A 37 -10.27 -0.56 -7.62
N LEU A 38 -9.01 -0.25 -7.31
CA LEU A 38 -8.06 -1.16 -6.65
C LEU A 38 -8.28 -1.20 -5.13
N VAL A 39 -9.52 -1.54 -4.75
CA VAL A 39 -9.99 -1.61 -3.37
C VAL A 39 -9.37 -2.78 -2.64
N GLN A 40 -9.11 -2.60 -1.35
CA GLN A 40 -8.64 -3.65 -0.45
C GLN A 40 -9.79 -4.09 0.45
N LYS A 41 -10.35 -5.27 0.18
CA LYS A 41 -11.42 -5.86 0.99
C LYS A 41 -10.79 -6.60 2.17
N VAL A 42 -11.09 -6.15 3.39
CA VAL A 42 -10.54 -6.71 4.62
C VAL A 42 -11.20 -8.04 4.93
N ARG A 43 -10.38 -9.08 5.09
CA ARG A 43 -10.81 -10.43 5.50
C ARG A 43 -10.57 -10.68 6.97
N GLU A 44 -9.49 -10.11 7.50
CA GLU A 44 -9.10 -10.25 8.89
C GLU A 44 -8.33 -9.00 9.32
N LEU A 45 -8.56 -8.58 10.56
CA LEU A 45 -7.87 -7.48 11.19
C LEU A 45 -7.31 -7.99 12.52
N MET A 46 -5.98 -8.08 12.61
CA MET A 46 -5.28 -8.46 13.85
C MET A 46 -4.63 -7.21 14.45
N ILE A 47 -4.42 -7.25 15.76
CA ILE A 47 -3.71 -6.22 16.52
C ILE A 47 -2.48 -6.85 17.17
N ASP A 48 -1.40 -6.09 17.34
CA ASP A 48 -0.20 -6.54 18.02
C ASP A 48 -0.35 -6.52 19.56
N ASP A 49 0.70 -6.90 20.27
CA ASP A 49 0.67 -7.17 21.70
C ASP A 49 0.54 -5.92 22.57
N ASP A 50 1.15 -4.81 22.15
CA ASP A 50 1.04 -3.49 22.79
C ASP A 50 -0.04 -2.58 22.18
N GLN A 51 -0.75 -3.07 21.16
CA GLN A 51 -1.94 -2.47 20.57
C GLN A 51 -1.69 -1.14 19.85
N ASP A 52 -0.51 -0.97 19.25
CA ASP A 52 -0.16 0.21 18.48
C ASP A 52 -0.16 -0.01 16.95
N CYS A 53 -0.29 -1.27 16.51
CA CYS A 53 -0.30 -1.65 15.11
C CYS A 53 -1.42 -2.63 14.77
N VAL A 54 -1.99 -2.47 13.57
CA VAL A 54 -2.97 -3.41 13.02
C VAL A 54 -2.45 -4.07 11.75
N TRP A 55 -2.63 -5.38 11.67
CA TRP A 55 -2.34 -6.16 10.47
C TRP A 55 -3.63 -6.52 9.75
N LEU A 56 -3.79 -5.96 8.55
CA LEU A 56 -4.91 -6.24 7.65
C LEU A 56 -4.53 -7.37 6.69
N LYS A 57 -5.28 -8.48 6.70
CA LYS A 57 -5.31 -9.44 5.59
C LYS A 57 -6.42 -9.01 4.63
N VAL A 58 -6.06 -8.77 3.37
CA VAL A 58 -6.97 -8.18 2.38
C VAL A 58 -6.95 -8.94 1.06
N ASP A 59 -8.11 -8.97 0.40
CA ASP A 59 -8.20 -9.25 -1.03
C ASP A 59 -8.01 -7.95 -1.80
N VAL A 60 -7.05 -7.94 -2.72
CA VAL A 60 -6.76 -6.76 -3.54
C VAL A 60 -7.52 -6.87 -4.87
N VAL A 61 -8.56 -6.06 -5.02
CA VAL A 61 -9.30 -5.96 -6.29
C VAL A 61 -8.36 -5.44 -7.37
N GLY A 62 -8.37 -6.07 -8.55
CA GLY A 62 -7.47 -5.74 -9.67
C GLY A 62 -6.02 -6.17 -9.48
N GLY A 63 -5.68 -6.86 -8.39
CA GLY A 63 -4.38 -7.52 -8.21
C GLY A 63 -3.22 -6.58 -7.83
N ALA A 64 -3.45 -5.27 -7.71
CA ALA A 64 -2.39 -4.30 -7.46
C ALA A 64 -2.67 -3.35 -6.30
N SER A 65 -1.73 -3.27 -5.36
CA SER A 65 -1.80 -2.36 -4.22
C SER A 65 -1.03 -1.06 -4.48
N CYS A 66 0.03 -1.12 -5.29
CA CYS A 66 0.94 -0.01 -5.53
C CYS A 66 0.49 0.88 -6.68
N HIS A 67 0.55 2.21 -6.50
CA HIS A 67 0.16 3.15 -7.55
C HIS A 67 1.14 3.19 -8.72
N VAL A 68 2.35 2.64 -8.59
CA VAL A 68 3.30 2.51 -9.71
C VAL A 68 3.15 1.23 -10.53
N GLY A 69 2.08 0.47 -10.30
CA GLY A 69 1.69 -0.67 -11.14
C GLY A 69 1.99 -2.04 -10.55
N TYR A 70 2.84 -2.13 -9.52
CA TYR A 70 3.20 -3.41 -8.91
C TYR A 70 2.12 -3.96 -7.96
N ARG A 71 2.17 -5.28 -7.74
CA ARG A 71 1.26 -5.95 -6.79
C ARG A 71 1.46 -5.40 -5.39
N SER A 72 2.71 -5.28 -4.95
CA SER A 72 3.08 -4.75 -3.64
C SER A 72 3.85 -3.44 -3.77
N CYS A 73 3.74 -2.54 -2.78
CA CYS A 73 4.68 -1.42 -2.66
C CYS A 73 6.10 -1.89 -2.32
N PHE A 74 6.24 -3.10 -1.79
CA PHE A 74 7.52 -3.74 -1.44
C PHE A 74 8.08 -4.54 -2.63
N TYR A 75 8.01 -3.98 -3.84
CA TYR A 75 8.48 -4.62 -5.09
C TYR A 75 10.01 -4.55 -5.27
N ARG A 76 10.73 -4.05 -4.25
CA ARG A 76 12.20 -3.94 -4.19
C ARG A 76 12.68 -4.43 -2.83
N ARG A 77 13.82 -5.12 -2.83
CA ARG A 77 14.49 -5.62 -1.62
C ARG A 77 15.95 -5.17 -1.55
N ILE A 78 16.48 -5.17 -0.33
CA ILE A 78 17.89 -4.94 -0.04
C ILE A 78 18.59 -6.31 0.02
N PRO A 79 19.64 -6.57 -0.79
CA PRO A 79 20.41 -7.81 -0.68
C PRO A 79 21.22 -7.83 0.62
N LEU A 80 21.10 -8.92 1.38
CA LEU A 80 21.83 -9.14 2.63
C LEU A 80 23.25 -9.68 2.36
N GLY A 81 24.16 -9.56 3.35
CA GLY A 81 25.49 -10.17 3.29
C GLY A 81 26.52 -9.47 2.37
N ARG A 82 26.23 -8.26 1.87
CA ARG A 82 27.10 -7.50 0.96
C ARG A 82 28.17 -6.66 1.69
N LYS A 83 28.99 -7.27 2.56
CA LYS A 83 30.05 -6.53 3.30
C LYS A 83 31.03 -5.84 2.34
N GLY A 84 31.19 -4.53 2.48
CA GLY A 84 32.16 -3.72 1.71
C GLY A 84 31.84 -3.55 0.23
N LYS A 85 30.62 -3.91 -0.23
CA LYS A 85 30.20 -3.77 -1.63
C LYS A 85 29.07 -2.73 -1.74
N PRO A 86 28.98 -1.98 -2.84
CA PRO A 86 27.83 -1.11 -3.10
C PRO A 86 26.52 -1.90 -3.06
N ILE A 87 25.52 -1.37 -2.36
CA ILE A 87 24.17 -1.93 -2.29
C ILE A 87 23.36 -1.38 -3.47
N ARG A 88 22.80 -2.28 -4.28
CA ARG A 88 21.80 -1.96 -5.30
C ARG A 88 20.50 -2.65 -4.91
N LEU A 89 19.37 -1.94 -5.02
CA LEU A 89 18.06 -2.52 -4.80
C LEU A 89 17.77 -3.57 -5.87
N GLU A 90 17.22 -4.71 -5.46
CA GLU A 90 16.81 -5.78 -6.36
C GLU A 90 15.29 -5.77 -6.47
N PHE A 91 14.76 -5.82 -7.69
CA PHE A 91 13.32 -5.96 -7.90
C PHE A 91 12.87 -7.38 -7.50
N THR A 92 11.72 -7.46 -6.82
CA THR A 92 11.10 -8.72 -6.41
C THR A 92 9.97 -9.14 -7.34
N GLU A 93 9.57 -8.26 -8.26
CA GLU A 93 8.54 -8.47 -9.27
C GLU A 93 9.14 -8.07 -10.63
N SER A 94 8.96 -8.90 -11.65
CA SER A 94 9.50 -8.65 -13.00
C SER A 94 8.62 -7.75 -13.85
N GLU A 95 7.31 -7.70 -13.54
CA GLU A 95 6.31 -7.03 -14.36
C GLU A 95 5.34 -6.23 -13.48
N LYS A 96 4.75 -5.18 -14.07
CA LYS A 96 3.66 -4.44 -13.45
C LYS A 96 2.33 -5.12 -13.74
N VAL A 97 1.42 -5.09 -12.79
CA VAL A 97 0.05 -5.60 -12.90
C VAL A 97 -0.83 -4.67 -13.75
N PHE A 98 -0.55 -3.37 -13.73
CA PHE A 98 -1.22 -2.37 -14.57
C PHE A 98 -0.28 -1.22 -14.93
N ASP A 99 -0.64 -0.45 -15.96
CA ASP A 99 0.05 0.77 -16.34
C ASP A 99 -0.46 1.99 -15.54
N PRO A 100 0.38 2.64 -14.72
CA PRO A 100 0.00 3.82 -13.95
C PRO A 100 -0.48 5.01 -14.77
N GLU A 101 0.09 5.23 -15.95
CA GLU A 101 -0.30 6.37 -16.79
C GLU A 101 -1.73 6.19 -17.29
N THR A 102 -2.08 4.96 -17.69
CA THR A 102 -3.44 4.60 -18.08
C THR A 102 -4.45 4.75 -16.93
N VAL A 103 -4.07 4.42 -15.69
CA VAL A 103 -5.01 4.40 -14.54
C VAL A 103 -5.12 5.73 -13.81
N TYR A 104 -4.01 6.47 -13.68
CA TYR A 104 -3.95 7.70 -12.90
C TYR A 104 -3.69 8.96 -13.75
N GLY A 105 -3.37 8.83 -15.04
CA GLY A 105 -3.02 9.95 -15.90
C GLY A 105 -1.89 10.79 -15.31
N ASP A 106 -2.07 12.11 -15.33
CA ASP A 106 -1.09 13.09 -14.82
C ASP A 106 -1.18 13.31 -13.29
N ALA A 107 -1.87 12.44 -12.55
CA ALA A 107 -1.98 12.60 -11.11
C ALA A 107 -0.58 12.63 -10.45
N PRO A 108 -0.34 13.54 -9.49
CA PRO A 108 0.96 13.66 -8.85
C PRO A 108 1.42 12.33 -8.25
N ASN A 109 2.57 11.83 -8.72
CA ASN A 109 3.16 10.60 -8.22
C ASN A 109 4.16 10.93 -7.08
N PRO A 110 3.87 10.55 -5.83
CA PRO A 110 4.77 10.81 -4.71
C PRO A 110 6.03 9.93 -4.72
N THR A 111 6.09 8.89 -5.55
CA THR A 111 7.27 8.02 -5.65
C THR A 111 8.40 8.78 -6.32
N LYS A 112 9.43 9.10 -5.54
CA LYS A 112 10.73 9.55 -6.04
C LYS A 112 11.60 8.30 -6.22
N LEU A 113 12.06 8.05 -7.45
CA LEU A 113 12.96 6.95 -7.80
C LEU A 113 14.42 7.39 -7.68
#